data_AF-A0A956BLY2-F1
#
_entry.id   AF-A0A956BLY2-F1
#
_cell.length_a   1.000
_cell.length_b   1.000
_cell.length_c   1.000
_cell.angle_alpha   90.00
_cell.angle_beta   90.00
_cell.angle_gamma   90.00
#
_symmetry.space_group_name_H-M   'P 1'
#
loop_
_entity.id
_entity.type
_entity.pdbx_description
1 polymer ?
#
loop_
_entity_poly.entity_id
_entity_poly.type
_entity_poly.pdbx_seq_one_letter_code
_entity_poly.pdbx_strand_id
1 'polypeptide(L)'
;MIALLLAAWAVDGEGERIGEELVRHAMDGRWKAVDDQYVRLIAAHPDEVTGEHHRLAAQAAQASGALMLAAQRLQRVTAADPEHPAAARDLATLEQGTGLVMVAGRTLEAVQMPFAPELREAVTAAVAEVDAHGRFVGLLPIGDYRVDGATLQVVPGFRWQVLAPRRR
;
A
#
# COMPACT_ATOMS: atom_id res chain seq x y z
N MET A 1 -5.35 3.65 55.14
CA MET A 1 -4.61 4.16 53.96
C MET A 1 -4.14 2.99 53.10
N ILE A 2 -5.07 2.36 52.38
CA ILE A 2 -4.79 1.38 51.31
C ILE A 2 -5.90 1.62 50.27
N ALA A 3 -5.70 2.63 49.45
CA ALA A 3 -6.51 2.94 48.28
C ALA A 3 -5.54 3.22 47.12
N LEU A 4 -4.74 2.21 46.81
CA LEU A 4 -3.87 2.15 45.64
C LEU A 4 -3.76 0.66 45.29
N LEU A 5 -3.91 0.32 43.99
CA LEU A 5 -3.85 -1.02 43.38
C LEU A 5 -5.17 -1.75 43.07
N LEU A 6 -6.17 -1.08 42.49
CA LEU A 6 -7.22 -1.75 41.70
C LEU A 6 -7.56 -0.97 40.41
N ALA A 7 -6.55 -0.56 39.64
CA ALA A 7 -6.75 0.08 38.34
C ALA A 7 -5.84 -0.51 37.25
N ALA A 8 -5.54 -1.82 37.31
CA ALA A 8 -4.59 -2.47 36.40
C ALA A 8 -5.18 -3.65 35.59
N TRP A 9 -6.50 -3.82 35.53
CA TRP A 9 -7.13 -4.97 34.86
C TRP A 9 -8.41 -4.62 34.09
N ALA A 10 -8.56 -3.38 33.62
CA ALA A 10 -9.31 -3.21 32.39
C ALA A 10 -8.35 -3.66 31.27
N VAL A 11 -8.38 -4.95 30.94
CA VAL A 11 -7.91 -5.41 29.64
C VAL A 11 -8.85 -4.72 28.66
N ASP A 12 -8.42 -3.58 28.15
CA ASP A 12 -9.24 -2.72 27.31
C ASP A 12 -9.38 -3.45 25.97
N GLY A 13 -10.41 -4.28 25.82
CA GLY A 13 -10.71 -5.07 24.60
C GLY A 13 -11.12 -4.19 23.40
N GLU A 14 -10.75 -2.91 23.45
CA GLU A 14 -10.99 -1.92 22.42
C GLU A 14 -10.15 -2.21 21.17
N GLY A 15 -8.91 -2.66 21.30
CA GLY A 15 -8.10 -3.07 20.16
C GLY A 15 -8.69 -4.29 19.45
N GLU A 16 -9.08 -5.32 20.20
CA GLU A 16 -9.80 -6.50 19.71
C GLU A 16 -11.08 -6.09 18.97
N ARG A 17 -11.90 -5.21 19.56
CA ARG A 17 -13.11 -4.68 18.92
C ARG A 17 -12.82 -3.96 17.60
N ILE A 18 -11.78 -3.12 17.55
CA ILE A 18 -11.36 -2.43 16.33
C ILE A 18 -10.87 -3.45 15.28
N GLY A 19 -10.12 -4.47 15.69
CA GLY A 19 -9.65 -5.56 14.83
C GLY A 19 -10.82 -6.35 14.21
N GLU A 20 -11.81 -6.72 15.02
CA GLU A 20 -13.04 -7.37 14.54
C GLU A 20 -13.84 -6.49 13.57
N GLU A 21 -13.93 -5.19 13.84
CA GLU A 21 -14.57 -4.22 12.94
C GLU A 21 -13.84 -4.11 11.60
N LEU A 22 -12.51 -4.07 11.62
CA LEU A 22 -11.67 -4.10 10.43
C LEU A 22 -11.96 -5.35 9.58
N VAL A 23 -11.96 -6.53 10.20
CA VAL A 23 -12.27 -7.79 9.50
C VAL A 23 -13.68 -7.77 8.92
N ARG A 24 -14.67 -7.29 9.68
CA ARG A 24 -16.06 -7.17 9.21
C ARG A 24 -16.17 -6.22 8.02
N HIS A 25 -15.49 -5.08 8.05
CA HIS A 25 -15.44 -4.14 6.93
C HIS A 25 -14.81 -4.77 5.68
N ALA A 26 -13.78 -5.60 5.85
CA ALA A 26 -13.16 -6.31 4.74
C ALA A 26 -14.11 -7.35 4.12
N MET A 27 -14.84 -8.11 4.95
CA MET A 27 -15.87 -9.05 4.48
C MET A 27 -16.99 -8.35 3.70
N ASP A 28 -17.35 -7.13 4.11
CA ASP A 28 -18.35 -6.30 3.42
C ASP A 28 -17.79 -5.58 2.16
N GLY A 29 -16.50 -5.73 1.84
CA GLY A 29 -15.84 -5.01 0.75
C GLY A 29 -15.70 -3.49 0.98
N ARG A 30 -15.81 -3.03 2.23
CA ARG A 30 -15.73 -1.60 2.61
C ARG A 30 -14.29 -1.17 2.84
N TRP A 31 -13.48 -1.19 1.79
CA TRP A 31 -12.03 -0.99 1.85
C TRP A 31 -11.59 0.31 2.50
N LYS A 32 -12.30 1.42 2.27
CA LYS A 32 -11.99 2.67 2.97
C LYS A 32 -12.11 2.53 4.50
N ALA A 33 -13.16 1.85 4.96
CA ALA A 33 -13.37 1.64 6.39
C ALA A 33 -12.33 0.67 6.98
N VAL A 34 -11.87 -0.31 6.20
CA VAL A 34 -10.73 -1.18 6.59
C VAL A 34 -9.48 -0.34 6.85
N ASP A 35 -9.15 0.58 5.93
CA ASP A 35 -7.97 1.44 6.07
C ASP A 35 -8.08 2.37 7.29
N ASP A 36 -9.24 3.00 7.47
CA ASP A 36 -9.50 3.89 8.61
C ASP A 36 -9.36 3.14 9.95
N GLN A 37 -9.93 1.93 10.08
CA GLN A 37 -9.81 1.12 11.30
C GLN A 37 -8.39 0.61 11.52
N TYR A 38 -7.69 0.22 10.46
CA TYR A 38 -6.31 -0.26 10.57
C TYR A 38 -5.36 0.83 11.07
N VAL A 39 -5.50 2.06 10.57
CA VAL A 39 -4.72 3.22 11.06
C VAL A 39 -5.00 3.47 12.53
N ARG A 40 -6.27 3.42 12.94
CA ARG A 40 -6.67 3.55 14.36
C ARG A 40 -6.06 2.44 15.21
N LEU A 41 -6.12 1.18 14.75
CA LEU A 41 -5.60 0.03 15.47
C LEU A 41 -4.09 0.16 15.70
N ILE A 42 -3.32 0.48 14.65
CA ILE A 42 -1.87 0.69 14.78
C ILE A 42 -1.54 1.85 15.73
N ALA A 43 -2.31 2.94 15.68
CA ALA A 43 -2.02 4.13 16.46
C ALA A 43 -2.32 3.94 17.95
N ALA A 44 -3.41 3.25 18.30
CA ALA A 44 -3.89 3.13 19.67
C ALA A 44 -3.53 1.79 20.32
N HIS A 45 -3.46 0.71 19.55
CA HIS A 45 -3.28 -0.67 20.03
C HIS A 45 -2.29 -1.46 19.15
N PRO A 46 -1.03 -1.00 18.98
CA PRO A 46 -0.07 -1.64 18.08
C PRO A 46 0.22 -3.10 18.43
N ASP A 47 0.15 -3.47 19.71
CA ASP A 47 0.42 -4.83 20.19
C ASP A 47 -0.71 -5.83 19.85
N GLU A 48 -1.88 -5.33 19.43
CA GLU A 48 -3.06 -6.14 19.04
C GLU A 48 -3.17 -6.29 17.51
N VAL A 49 -2.22 -5.75 16.74
CA VAL A 49 -2.19 -5.86 15.28
C VAL A 49 -1.66 -7.22 14.87
N THR A 50 -2.43 -7.95 14.07
CA THR A 50 -2.06 -9.28 13.57
C THR A 50 -1.56 -9.21 12.12
N GLY A 51 -0.92 -10.29 11.66
CA GLY A 51 -0.56 -10.45 10.25
C GLY A 51 -1.76 -10.35 9.31
N GLU A 52 -2.93 -10.84 9.73
CA GLU A 52 -4.16 -10.72 8.95
C GLU A 52 -4.66 -9.27 8.88
N HIS A 53 -4.57 -8.50 9.96
CA HIS A 53 -4.88 -7.06 9.93
C HIS A 53 -4.00 -6.31 8.91
N HIS A 54 -2.70 -6.59 8.90
CA HIS A 54 -1.78 -6.04 7.90
C HIS A 54 -2.16 -6.43 6.46
N ARG A 55 -2.51 -7.70 6.24
CA ARG A 55 -2.89 -8.22 4.91
C ARG A 55 -4.17 -7.59 4.39
N LEU A 56 -5.22 -7.52 5.21
CA LEU A 56 -6.50 -6.87 4.84
C LEU A 56 -6.31 -5.38 4.59
N ALA A 57 -5.50 -4.71 5.40
CA ALA A 57 -5.14 -3.31 5.15
C ALA A 57 -4.32 -3.16 3.86
N ALA A 58 -3.46 -4.12 3.50
CA ALA A 58 -2.79 -4.08 2.21
C ALA A 58 -3.78 -4.16 1.05
N GLN A 59 -4.79 -5.02 1.13
CA GLN A 59 -5.86 -5.10 0.13
C GLN A 59 -6.63 -3.78 0.02
N ALA A 60 -6.90 -3.12 1.15
CA ALA A 60 -7.53 -1.80 1.14
C ALA A 60 -6.66 -0.72 0.47
N ALA A 61 -5.33 -0.76 0.69
CA ALA A 61 -4.39 0.11 0.01
C ALA A 61 -4.32 -0.18 -1.50
N GLN A 62 -4.37 -1.45 -1.92
CA GLN A 62 -4.46 -1.79 -3.33
C GLN A 62 -5.75 -1.24 -3.93
N ALA A 63 -6.89 -1.43 -3.28
CA ALA A 63 -8.20 -0.97 -3.76
C ALA A 63 -8.32 0.56 -3.95
N SER A 64 -7.37 1.35 -3.43
CA SER A 64 -7.29 2.81 -3.58
C SER A 64 -6.10 3.27 -4.43
N GLY A 65 -5.41 2.34 -5.11
CA GLY A 65 -4.22 2.63 -5.92
C GLY A 65 -2.95 2.96 -5.12
N ALA A 66 -2.96 2.83 -3.79
CA ALA A 66 -1.82 3.06 -2.91
C ALA A 66 -0.86 1.85 -2.89
N LEU A 67 -0.35 1.46 -4.06
CA LEU A 67 0.40 0.22 -4.29
C LEU A 67 1.66 0.10 -3.41
N MET A 68 2.41 1.19 -3.22
CA MET A 68 3.58 1.19 -2.34
C MET A 68 3.21 0.87 -0.88
N LEU A 69 2.11 1.44 -0.39
CA LEU A 69 1.63 1.19 0.96
C LEU A 69 1.15 -0.27 1.13
N ALA A 70 0.51 -0.82 0.10
CA ALA A 70 0.16 -2.24 0.07
C ALA A 70 1.40 -3.13 0.17
N ALA A 71 2.44 -2.88 -0.64
CA ALA A 71 3.69 -3.62 -0.59
C ALA A 71 4.32 -3.58 0.81
N GLN A 72 4.41 -2.39 1.42
CA GLN A 72 4.95 -2.23 2.77
C GLN A 72 4.17 -3.03 3.82
N ARG A 73 2.84 -3.03 3.75
CA ARG A 73 1.98 -3.77 4.68
C ARG A 73 2.17 -5.28 4.53
N LEU A 74 2.24 -5.78 3.29
CA LEU A 74 2.50 -7.20 3.01
C LEU A 74 3.91 -7.62 3.45
N GLN A 75 4.92 -6.78 3.20
CA GLN A 75 6.29 -7.02 3.64
C GLN A 75 6.41 -7.15 5.17
N ARG A 76 5.62 -6.41 5.95
CA ARG A 76 5.56 -6.59 7.41
C ARG A 76 5.07 -7.97 7.80
N VAL A 77 4.05 -8.49 7.11
CA VAL A 77 3.55 -9.85 7.35
C VAL A 77 4.63 -10.87 7.02
N THR A 78 5.19 -10.82 5.81
CA THR A 78 6.18 -11.81 5.36
C THR A 78 7.52 -11.72 6.10
N ALA A 79 7.85 -10.57 6.70
CA ALA A 79 9.03 -10.44 7.55
C ALA A 79 8.83 -11.10 8.93
N ALA A 80 7.62 -11.04 9.48
CA ALA A 80 7.27 -11.66 10.75
C ALA A 80 6.93 -13.16 10.62
N ASP A 81 6.25 -13.51 9.53
CA ASP A 81 5.86 -14.88 9.18
C ASP A 81 6.09 -15.09 7.67
N PRO A 82 7.30 -15.52 7.27
CA PRO A 82 7.65 -15.78 5.86
C PRO A 82 6.76 -16.83 5.18
N GLU A 83 6.16 -17.73 5.95
CA GLU A 83 5.32 -18.81 5.44
C GLU A 83 3.84 -18.43 5.37
N HIS A 84 3.45 -17.19 5.72
CA HIS A 84 2.07 -16.73 5.62
C HIS A 84 1.59 -16.77 4.16
N PRO A 85 0.83 -17.80 3.74
CA PRO A 85 0.75 -18.18 2.33
C PRO A 85 -0.03 -17.16 1.48
N ALA A 86 -1.04 -16.52 2.10
CA ALA A 86 -1.82 -15.47 1.43
C ALA A 86 -0.99 -14.19 1.23
N ALA A 87 -0.32 -13.67 2.27
CA ALA A 87 0.48 -12.47 2.17
C ALA A 87 1.67 -12.63 1.22
N ALA A 88 2.34 -13.78 1.23
CA ALA A 88 3.42 -14.08 0.29
C ALA A 88 2.94 -14.08 -1.17
N ARG A 89 1.76 -14.68 -1.44
CA ARG A 89 1.14 -14.67 -2.77
C ARG A 89 0.72 -13.28 -3.22
N ASP A 90 0.11 -12.51 -2.32
CA ASP A 90 -0.35 -11.14 -2.59
C ASP A 90 0.86 -10.25 -2.91
N LEU A 91 1.96 -10.38 -2.15
CA LEU A 91 3.20 -9.64 -2.37
C LEU A 91 3.86 -10.01 -3.70
N ALA A 92 3.97 -11.31 -4.00
CA ALA A 92 4.54 -11.79 -5.26
C ALA A 92 3.73 -11.29 -6.47
N THR A 93 2.40 -11.27 -6.35
CA THR A 93 1.51 -10.75 -7.40
C THR A 93 1.75 -9.26 -7.63
N LEU A 94 1.86 -8.49 -6.56
CA LEU A 94 2.16 -7.06 -6.64
C LEU A 94 3.55 -6.82 -7.26
N GLU A 95 4.56 -7.58 -6.86
CA GLU A 95 5.92 -7.49 -7.39
C GLU A 95 5.99 -7.83 -8.89
N GLN A 96 5.24 -8.85 -9.33
CA GLN A 96 5.19 -9.24 -10.75
C GLN A 96 4.43 -8.24 -11.62
N GLY A 97 3.43 -7.56 -11.06
CA GLY A 97 2.58 -6.60 -11.78
C GLY A 97 3.04 -5.15 -11.74
N THR A 98 4.04 -4.82 -10.91
CA THR A 98 4.48 -3.44 -10.70
C THR A 98 6.00 -3.31 -10.68
N GLY A 99 6.48 -2.09 -10.92
CA GLY A 99 7.89 -1.72 -10.80
C GLY A 99 8.08 -0.58 -9.80
N LEU A 100 9.15 -0.68 -8.99
CA LEU A 100 9.59 0.42 -8.13
C LEU A 100 10.33 1.49 -8.91
N VAL A 101 9.72 2.68 -9.00
CA VAL A 101 10.22 3.78 -9.82
C VAL A 101 10.48 5.05 -9.04
N MET A 102 11.47 5.81 -9.51
CA MET A 102 11.60 7.24 -9.32
C MET A 102 11.41 7.90 -10.68
N VAL A 103 10.34 8.66 -10.83
CA VAL A 103 10.08 9.49 -12.01
C VAL A 103 10.62 10.88 -11.73
N ALA A 104 11.34 11.44 -12.70
CA ALA A 104 11.78 12.83 -12.68
C ALA A 104 11.52 13.46 -14.05
N GLY A 105 10.61 14.43 -14.10
CA GLY A 105 10.16 15.09 -15.33
C GLY A 105 8.98 16.01 -15.05
N ARG A 106 8.49 16.74 -16.05
CA ARG A 106 7.35 17.67 -15.86
C ARG A 106 6.02 17.05 -16.24
N THR A 107 6.04 15.96 -17.00
CA THR A 107 4.84 15.21 -17.38
C THR A 107 5.11 13.72 -17.23
N LEU A 108 4.06 12.97 -16.90
CA LEU A 108 4.02 11.52 -16.92
C LEU A 108 2.74 11.09 -17.64
N GLU A 109 2.85 10.11 -18.52
CA GLU A 109 1.71 9.51 -19.23
C GLU A 109 1.92 8.01 -19.32
N ALA A 110 0.91 7.20 -18.98
CA ALA A 110 0.92 5.79 -19.35
C ALA A 110 0.56 5.66 -20.83
N VAL A 111 1.41 5.02 -21.64
CA VAL A 111 1.15 4.80 -23.08
C VAL A 111 -0.14 4.00 -23.28
N GLN A 112 -0.40 3.06 -22.37
CA GLN A 112 -1.65 2.33 -22.27
C GLN A 112 -2.12 2.32 -20.82
N MET A 113 -3.32 2.83 -20.57
CA MET A 113 -3.91 2.76 -19.24
C MET A 113 -4.23 1.30 -18.86
N PRO A 114 -3.91 0.88 -17.62
CA PRO A 114 -4.32 -0.42 -17.11
C PRO A 114 -5.84 -0.60 -17.15
N PHE A 115 -6.32 -1.84 -17.30
CA PHE A 115 -7.76 -2.13 -17.24
C PHE A 115 -8.29 -2.12 -15.80
N ALA A 116 -7.51 -2.64 -14.85
CA ALA A 116 -7.90 -2.74 -13.45
C ALA A 116 -8.06 -1.33 -12.83
N PRO A 117 -9.22 -1.01 -12.21
CA PRO A 117 -9.49 0.31 -11.63
C PRO A 117 -8.40 0.80 -10.68
N GLU A 118 -7.96 -0.05 -9.76
CA GLU A 118 -6.92 0.25 -8.78
C GLU A 118 -5.57 0.62 -9.40
N LEU A 119 -5.21 -0.03 -10.51
CA LEU A 119 -3.98 0.27 -11.24
C LEU A 119 -4.11 1.60 -11.99
N ARG A 120 -5.31 1.95 -12.48
CA ARG A 120 -5.56 3.27 -13.08
C ARG A 120 -5.48 4.38 -12.04
N GLU A 121 -5.99 4.14 -10.84
CA GLU A 121 -5.89 5.08 -9.72
C GLU A 121 -4.43 5.33 -9.34
N ALA A 122 -3.62 4.27 -9.25
CA ALA A 122 -2.18 4.38 -8.99
C ALA A 122 -1.46 5.24 -10.04
N VAL A 123 -1.75 5.02 -11.33
CA VAL A 123 -1.21 5.84 -12.43
C VAL A 123 -1.69 7.29 -12.32
N THR A 124 -2.98 7.51 -12.06
CA THR A 124 -3.56 8.85 -11.96
C THR A 124 -2.93 9.65 -10.83
N ALA A 125 -2.71 9.02 -9.66
CA ALA A 125 -2.02 9.64 -8.54
C ALA A 125 -0.56 9.99 -8.88
N ALA A 126 0.15 9.09 -9.55
CA ALA A 126 1.53 9.34 -9.97
C ALA A 126 1.63 10.50 -10.99
N VAL A 127 0.70 10.58 -11.94
CA VAL A 127 0.63 11.69 -12.91
C VAL A 127 0.41 13.01 -12.18
N ALA A 128 -0.58 13.06 -11.27
CA ALA A 128 -0.85 14.27 -10.49
C ALA A 128 0.36 14.71 -9.64
N GLU A 129 1.09 13.77 -9.04
CA GLU A 129 2.30 14.06 -8.27
C GLU A 129 3.42 14.62 -9.15
N VAL A 130 3.65 14.03 -10.34
CA VAL A 130 4.64 14.55 -11.31
C VAL A 130 4.26 15.93 -11.81
N ASP A 131 2.99 16.17 -12.13
CA ASP A 131 2.51 17.48 -12.58
C ASP A 131 2.68 18.56 -11.51
N ALA A 132 2.43 18.21 -10.24
CA ALA A 132 2.54 19.14 -9.11
C ALA A 132 3.99 19.40 -8.67
N HIS A 133 4.84 18.36 -8.67
CA HIS A 133 6.13 18.38 -7.99
C HIS A 133 7.33 18.06 -8.89
N GLY A 134 7.10 17.71 -10.16
CA GLY A 134 8.14 17.34 -11.11
C GLY A 134 8.82 16.00 -10.81
N ARG A 135 8.27 15.21 -9.88
CA ARG A 135 8.84 13.94 -9.43
C ARG A 135 7.77 13.05 -8.82
N PHE A 136 8.00 11.74 -8.87
CA PHE A 136 7.21 10.74 -8.14
C PHE A 136 8.12 9.60 -7.69
N VAL A 137 7.85 9.03 -6.51
CA VAL A 137 8.53 7.82 -6.02
C VAL A 137 7.47 6.85 -5.53
N GLY A 138 7.41 5.66 -6.14
CA GLY A 138 6.36 4.71 -5.82
C GLY A 138 6.38 3.47 -6.70
N LEU A 139 5.33 2.67 -6.59
CA LEU A 139 5.09 1.54 -7.49
C LEU A 139 4.19 1.99 -8.63
N LEU A 140 4.58 1.68 -9.86
CA LEU A 140 3.74 1.82 -11.05
C LEU A 140 3.43 0.45 -11.65
N PRO A 141 2.24 0.25 -12.24
CA PRO A 141 1.97 -0.91 -13.09
C PRO A 141 3.03 -1.04 -14.18
N ILE A 142 3.44 -2.27 -14.48
CA ILE A 142 4.38 -2.54 -15.58
C ILE A 142 3.80 -2.05 -16.92
N GLY A 143 4.67 -1.60 -17.82
CA GLY A 143 4.27 -1.10 -19.13
C GLY A 143 5.10 0.09 -19.59
N ASP A 144 4.71 0.67 -20.72
CA ASP A 144 5.40 1.83 -21.29
C ASP A 144 4.79 3.13 -20.78
N TYR A 145 5.65 4.06 -20.40
CA TYR A 145 5.30 5.40 -19.95
C TYR A 145 6.06 6.45 -20.75
N ARG A 146 5.49 7.63 -20.92
CA ARG A 146 6.18 8.80 -21.44
C ARG A 146 6.48 9.77 -20.31
N VAL A 147 7.74 10.18 -20.20
CA VAL A 147 8.20 11.23 -19.29
C VAL A 147 8.80 12.34 -20.12
N ASP A 148 8.24 13.55 -20.06
CA ASP A 148 8.58 14.68 -20.95
C ASP A 148 8.65 14.28 -22.44
N GLY A 149 7.77 13.39 -22.89
CA GLY A 149 7.71 12.89 -24.27
C GLY A 149 8.70 11.76 -24.61
N ALA A 150 9.61 11.38 -23.71
CA ALA A 150 10.48 10.23 -23.89
C ALA A 150 9.80 8.95 -23.37
N THR A 151 9.72 7.91 -24.21
CA THR A 151 9.18 6.61 -23.81
C THR A 151 10.20 5.83 -22.98
N LEU A 152 9.76 5.34 -21.83
CA LEU A 152 10.53 4.54 -20.87
C LEU A 152 9.65 3.39 -20.37
N GLN A 153 10.25 2.23 -20.14
CA GLN A 153 9.52 1.02 -19.72
C GLN A 153 9.62 0.83 -18.21
N VAL A 154 8.50 0.60 -17.53
CA VAL A 154 8.43 0.08 -16.16
C VAL A 154 8.53 -1.44 -16.22
N VAL A 155 9.55 -1.99 -15.56
CA VAL A 155 9.79 -3.43 -15.48
C VAL A 155 9.32 -3.99 -14.13
N PRO A 156 8.92 -5.28 -14.07
CA PRO A 156 8.51 -5.91 -12.82
C PRO A 156 9.59 -5.86 -11.74
N GLY A 157 9.16 -5.82 -10.49
CA GLY A 157 10.01 -5.99 -9.32
C GLY A 157 10.18 -4.76 -8.45
N PHE A 158 10.65 -4.97 -7.23
CA PHE A 158 10.98 -3.88 -6.30
C PHE A 158 12.43 -3.41 -6.41
N ARG A 159 13.07 -3.69 -7.55
CA ARG A 159 14.36 -3.10 -7.87
C ARG A 159 14.16 -1.67 -8.35
N TRP A 160 14.88 -0.76 -7.70
CA TRP A 160 14.84 0.66 -8.01
C TRP A 160 15.14 0.97 -9.49
N GLN A 161 14.22 1.66 -10.15
CA GLN A 161 14.34 2.15 -11.52
C GLN A 161 14.19 3.67 -11.58
N VAL A 162 15.04 4.36 -12.35
CA VAL A 162 14.91 5.80 -12.60
C VAL A 162 14.30 6.03 -13.98
N LEU A 163 13.18 6.74 -14.01
CA LEU A 163 12.51 7.17 -15.23
C LEU A 163 12.74 8.68 -15.41
N ALA A 164 13.77 9.02 -16.16
CA ALA A 164 14.10 10.41 -16.48
C ALA A 164 14.48 10.53 -17.96
N PRO A 165 14.08 11.61 -18.65
CA PRO A 165 14.54 11.87 -20.02
C PRO A 165 16.06 12.05 -20.02
N ARG A 166 16.73 11.54 -21.05
CA ARG A 166 18.15 11.86 -21.25
C ARG A 166 18.28 13.35 -21.54
N ARG A 167 18.98 14.09 -20.67
CA ARG A 167 19.42 15.46 -20.97
C ARG A 167 20.35 15.39 -22.18
N ARG A 168 19.97 16.06 -23.27
CA ARG A 168 20.88 16.35 -24.38
C ARG A 168 21.80 17.50 -24.03
#